data_AF-C1EIF4-F1
#
_entry.id   AF-C1EIF4-F1
#
_cell.length_a   1.000
_cell.length_b   1.000
_cell.length_c   1.000
_cell.angle_alpha   90.00
_cell.angle_beta   90.00
_cell.angle_gamma   90.00
#
_symmetry.space_group_name_H-M   'P 1'
#
loop_
_entity.id
_entity.type
_entity.pdbx_description
1 polymer ?
#
loop_
_entity_poly.entity_id
_entity_poly.type
_entity_poly.pdbx_seq_one_letter_code
_entity_poly.pdbx_strand_id
1 'polypeptide(L)'
;MLLTGPNMGGKSTLLRATCVAVVLAQMGAPVPARSCVLTPADAVFARLGGAGDRIHAGESTFLVECAEASAILRGATRDSIVALDELGRGTSTFDG
;
A
#
# COMPACT_ATOMS: atom_id res chain seq x y z
N MET A 1 -1.51 10.63 4.34
CA MET A 1 -0.40 11.37 3.69
C MET A 1 -0.51 11.18 2.20
N LEU A 2 -0.36 12.22 1.39
CA LEU A 2 -0.29 12.09 -0.07
C LEU A 2 1.17 12.27 -0.51
N LEU A 3 1.72 11.28 -1.21
CA LEU A 3 3.09 11.31 -1.73
C LEU A 3 3.05 11.49 -3.25
N THR A 4 3.43 12.67 -3.73
CA THR A 4 3.46 13.00 -5.16
C THR A 4 4.89 13.06 -5.69
N GLY A 5 5.04 13.01 -7.01
CA GLY A 5 6.34 13.10 -7.68
C GLY A 5 6.43 12.18 -8.89
N PRO A 6 7.50 12.29 -9.71
CA PRO A 6 7.67 11.52 -10.93
C PRO A 6 7.69 10.00 -10.65
N ASN A 7 7.20 9.22 -11.61
CA ASN A 7 7.37 7.76 -11.57
C ASN A 7 8.86 7.42 -11.54
N MET A 8 9.20 6.32 -10.86
CA MET A 8 10.59 5.91 -10.57
C MET A 8 11.36 6.83 -9.60
N GLY A 9 10.75 7.88 -9.04
CA GLY A 9 11.34 8.73 -8.00
C GLY A 9 11.44 8.09 -6.60
N GLY A 10 11.32 6.76 -6.50
CA GLY A 10 11.43 6.04 -5.22
C GLY A 10 10.18 6.05 -4.32
N LYS A 11 9.04 6.55 -4.80
CA LYS A 11 7.79 6.63 -4.01
C LYS A 11 7.34 5.26 -3.47
N SER A 12 7.24 4.26 -4.34
CA SER A 12 6.88 2.89 -3.97
C SER A 12 7.89 2.25 -3.02
N THR A 13 9.18 2.57 -3.21
CA THR A 13 10.27 2.12 -2.33
C THR A 13 10.13 2.70 -0.93
N LEU A 14 9.81 4.00 -0.83
CA LEU A 14 9.58 4.66 0.45
C LEU A 14 8.39 4.04 1.19
N LEU A 15 7.25 3.85 0.51
CA LEU A 15 6.07 3.21 1.10
C LEU A 15 6.41 1.82 1.65
N ARG A 16 7.10 0.98 0.86
CA ARG A 16 7.55 -0.36 1.30
C ARG A 16 8.47 -0.28 2.51
N ALA A 17 9.47 0.60 2.47
CA ALA A 17 10.43 0.76 3.55
C ALA A 17 9.73 1.15 4.87
N THR A 18 8.74 2.05 4.81
CA THR A 18 7.93 2.42 5.98
C THR A 18 7.13 1.23 6.52
N CYS A 19 6.43 0.47 5.67
CA CYS A 19 5.69 -0.71 6.10
C CYS A 19 6.61 -1.77 6.74
N VAL A 20 7.78 -2.03 6.15
CA VAL A 20 8.75 -2.98 6.71
C VAL A 20 9.30 -2.48 8.05
N ALA A 21 9.59 -1.18 8.18
CA ALA A 21 10.05 -0.59 9.44
C ALA A 21 9.02 -0.77 10.57
N VAL A 22 7.73 -0.61 10.27
CA VAL A 22 6.63 -0.85 11.23
C VAL A 22 6.65 -2.31 11.69
N VAL A 23 6.69 -3.26 10.76
CA VAL A 23 6.66 -4.69 11.08
C VAL A 23 7.88 -5.08 11.92
N LEU A 24 9.08 -4.63 11.55
CA LEU A 24 10.31 -4.87 12.32
C LEU A 24 10.22 -4.30 13.73
N ALA A 25 9.73 -3.07 13.88
CA ALA A 25 9.57 -2.43 15.18
C ALA A 25 8.64 -3.24 16.11
N GLN A 26 7.50 -3.70 15.60
CA GLN A 26 6.54 -4.48 16.39
C GLN A 26 7.02 -5.90 16.73
N MET A 27 7.92 -6.46 15.91
CA MET A 27 8.60 -7.73 16.21
C MET A 27 9.74 -7.58 17.23
N GLY A 28 10.08 -6.36 17.63
CA GLY A 28 11.25 -6.08 18.48
C GLY A 28 12.58 -6.18 17.74
N ALA A 29 12.58 -6.16 16.41
CA ALA A 29 13.78 -6.20 15.60
C ALA A 29 14.37 -4.79 15.39
N PRO A 30 15.69 -4.67 15.13
CA PRO A 30 16.30 -3.39 14.73
C PRO A 30 15.63 -2.83 13.48
N VAL A 31 15.30 -1.54 13.51
CA VAL A 31 14.71 -0.81 12.39
C VAL A 31 15.81 -0.07 11.63
N PRO A 32 15.82 -0.05 10.28
CA PRO A 32 16.81 0.67 9.49
C PRO A 32 16.56 2.20 9.50
N ALA A 33 16.68 2.83 10.67
CA ALA A 33 16.49 4.26 10.89
C ALA A 33 17.44 4.77 11.97
N ARG A 34 17.75 6.07 11.95
CA ARG A 34 18.53 6.72 13.04
C ARG A 34 17.75 6.79 14.35
N SER A 35 16.42 6.92 14.24
CA SER A 35 15.48 6.94 15.36
C SER A 35 14.13 6.44 14.86
N CYS A 36 13.40 5.68 15.68
CA CYS A 36 12.06 5.21 15.37
C CYS A 36 11.14 5.44 16.58
N VAL A 37 10.10 6.24 16.39
CA VAL A 37 9.01 6.40 17.34
C VAL A 37 7.75 5.93 16.64
N LEU A 38 7.07 4.95 17.22
CA LEU A 38 5.97 4.26 16.59
C LEU A 38 4.89 3.94 17.62
N THR A 39 3.64 4.21 17.27
CA THR A 39 2.47 3.64 17.95
C THR A 39 2.18 2.28 17.33
N PRO A 40 1.88 1.24 18.14
CA PRO A 40 1.55 -0.07 17.59
C PRO A 40 0.39 -0.01 16.59
N ALA A 41 0.57 -0.65 15.44
CA ALA A 41 -0.44 -0.84 14.42
C ALA A 41 -1.04 -2.25 14.54
N ASP A 42 -2.36 -2.33 14.51
CA ASP A 42 -3.09 -3.61 14.57
C ASP A 42 -2.94 -4.43 13.27
N ALA A 43 -2.82 -3.75 12.13
CA ALA A 43 -2.60 -4.35 10.82
C ALA A 43 -1.84 -3.40 9.88
N VAL A 44 -1.10 -3.99 8.93
CA VAL A 44 -0.44 -3.27 7.84
C VAL A 44 -0.99 -3.79 6.52
N PHE A 45 -1.76 -2.94 5.83
CA PHE A 45 -2.28 -3.20 4.49
C PHE A 45 -1.40 -2.50 3.47
N ALA A 46 -0.98 -3.23 2.44
CA ALA A 46 -0.17 -2.66 1.37
C ALA A 46 -0.69 -3.12 0.00
N ARG A 47 -1.09 -2.14 -0.82
CA ARG A 47 -1.32 -2.31 -2.25
C ARG A 47 -0.31 -1.45 -2.99
N LEU A 48 0.77 -2.07 -3.44
CA LEU A 48 1.85 -1.39 -4.14
C LEU A 48 1.78 -1.81 -5.61
N GLY A 49 1.58 -0.85 -6.52
CA GLY A 49 1.43 -1.10 -7.95
C GLY A 49 2.49 -2.07 -8.51
N GLY A 50 2.05 -2.96 -9.41
CA GLY A 50 2.89 -4.02 -10.01
C GLY A 50 2.40 -5.45 -9.80
N ALA A 51 1.17 -5.67 -9.33
CA ALA A 51 0.55 -6.99 -9.36
C ALA A 51 0.28 -7.36 -10.82
N GLY A 52 1.01 -8.36 -11.33
CA GLY A 52 0.92 -8.82 -12.71
C GLY A 52 -0.53 -9.06 -13.11
N ASP A 53 -0.86 -8.58 -14.32
CA ASP A 53 -2.20 -8.69 -14.87
C ASP A 53 -2.73 -10.12 -14.70
N ARG A 54 -3.87 -10.27 -14.03
CA ARG A 54 -4.61 -11.54 -13.97
C ARG A 54 -5.38 -11.75 -15.29
N ILE A 55 -4.68 -11.65 -16.42
CA ILE A 55 -5.23 -11.84 -17.77
C ILE A 55 -5.94 -13.20 -17.88
N HIS A 56 -5.47 -14.19 -17.13
CA HIS A 56 -5.98 -15.55 -17.14
C HIS A 56 -7.29 -15.75 -16.36
N ALA A 57 -7.76 -14.76 -15.58
CA ALA A 57 -8.95 -14.91 -14.72
C ALA A 57 -10.26 -14.39 -15.36
N GLY A 58 -10.20 -13.71 -16.52
CA GLY A 58 -11.38 -13.14 -17.17
C GLY A 58 -12.00 -11.92 -16.47
N GLU A 59 -11.37 -11.42 -15.40
CA GLU A 59 -11.78 -10.22 -14.66
C GLU A 59 -10.99 -9.00 -15.14
N SER A 60 -11.61 -7.81 -15.16
CA SER A 60 -10.90 -6.59 -15.53
C SER A 60 -9.91 -6.21 -14.42
N THR A 61 -8.74 -5.69 -14.80
CA THR A 61 -7.74 -5.22 -13.84
C THR A 61 -8.36 -4.26 -12.83
N PHE A 62 -9.19 -3.32 -13.30
CA PHE A 62 -9.92 -2.36 -12.47
C PHE A 62 -10.84 -3.01 -11.43
N LEU A 63 -11.62 -4.03 -11.82
CA LEU A 63 -12.50 -4.74 -10.87
C LEU A 63 -11.68 -5.35 -9.73
N VAL A 64 -10.54 -5.95 -10.06
CA VAL A 64 -9.61 -6.50 -9.06
C VAL A 64 -9.06 -5.38 -8.17
N GLU A 65 -8.68 -4.22 -8.72
CA GLU A 65 -8.20 -3.08 -7.93
C GLU A 65 -9.26 -2.59 -6.93
N CYS A 66 -10.51 -2.46 -7.38
CA CYS A 66 -11.63 -2.05 -6.53
C CYS A 66 -11.95 -3.09 -5.46
N ALA A 67 -11.90 -4.38 -5.78
CA ALA A 67 -12.13 -5.45 -4.82
C ALA A 67 -11.06 -5.49 -3.73
N GLU A 68 -9.78 -5.32 -4.10
CA GLU A 68 -8.67 -5.19 -3.16
C GLU A 68 -8.82 -3.97 -2.26
N ALA A 69 -9.15 -2.81 -2.84
CA ALA A 69 -9.38 -1.58 -2.08
C ALA A 69 -10.56 -1.74 -1.10
N SER A 70 -11.66 -2.36 -1.54
CA SER A 70 -12.82 -2.67 -0.69
C SER A 70 -12.47 -3.59 0.47
N ALA A 71 -11.64 -4.63 0.23
CA ALA A 71 -11.17 -5.52 1.28
C ALA A 71 -10.31 -4.78 2.32
N ILE A 72 -9.40 -3.90 1.87
CA ILE A 72 -8.60 -3.05 2.76
C ILE A 72 -9.50 -2.14 3.59
N LEU A 73 -10.46 -1.45 2.97
CA LEU A 73 -11.38 -0.55 3.68
C LEU A 73 -12.24 -1.25 4.71
N ARG A 74 -12.65 -2.50 4.45
CA ARG A 74 -13.43 -3.30 5.40
C ARG A 74 -12.61 -3.87 6.55
N GLY A 75 -11.32 -4.13 6.32
CA GLY A 75 -10.41 -4.69 7.32
C GLY A 75 -9.66 -3.65 8.16
N ALA A 76 -9.45 -2.45 7.63
CA ALA A 76 -8.70 -1.40 8.30
C ALA A 76 -9.46 -0.77 9.45
N THR A 77 -8.76 -0.52 10.55
CA THR A 77 -9.24 0.25 11.69
C THR A 77 -8.55 1.61 11.74
N ARG A 78 -8.83 2.39 12.79
CA ARG A 78 -8.15 3.67 13.05
C ARG A 78 -6.67 3.49 13.40
N ASP A 79 -6.29 2.31 13.88
CA ASP A 79 -4.93 2.00 14.31
C ASP A 79 -4.14 1.25 13.21
N SER A 80 -4.77 0.96 12.08
CA SER A 80 -4.13 0.27 10.95
C SER A 80 -3.29 1.22 10.10
N ILE A 81 -2.21 0.69 9.53
CA ILE A 81 -1.44 1.38 8.50
C ILE A 81 -1.87 0.87 7.14
N VAL A 82 -2.24 1.79 6.25
CA VAL A 82 -2.63 1.48 4.88
C VAL A 82 -1.70 2.22 3.90
N ALA A 83 -1.00 1.46 3.06
CA ALA A 83 -0.19 1.97 1.98
C ALA A 83 -0.84 1.62 0.63
N LEU A 84 -1.25 2.65 -0.11
CA LEU A 84 -1.82 2.52 -1.45
C LEU A 84 -0.90 3.22 -2.45
N ASP A 85 -0.59 2.55 -3.55
CA ASP A 85 0.16 3.08 -4.67
C ASP A 85 -0.59 2.80 -5.98
N GLU A 86 -0.63 3.80 -6.86
CA GLU A 86 -1.25 3.73 -8.20
C GLU A 86 -2.65 3.08 -8.24
N LEU A 87 -3.58 3.51 -7.37
CA LEU A 87 -4.99 3.11 -7.47
C LEU A 87 -5.68 3.86 -8.63
N GLY A 88 -6.55 3.18 -9.38
CA GLY A 88 -7.36 3.83 -10.44
C GLY A 88 -6.65 3.91 -11.80
N ARG A 89 -5.53 3.20 -12.00
CA ARG A 89 -4.77 3.26 -13.26
C ARG A 89 -5.48 2.59 -14.44
N GLY A 90 -6.42 1.69 -14.16
CA GLY A 90 -7.16 0.90 -15.15
C GLY A 90 -8.51 1.46 -15.62
N THR A 91 -8.87 2.70 -15.25
CA THR A 91 -10.16 3.32 -15.60
C THR A 91 -9.98 4.69 -16.26
N SER A 92 -11.08 5.32 -16.69
CA SER A 92 -11.06 6.65 -17.29
C SER A 92 -10.47 7.68 -16.32
N THR A 93 -9.81 8.72 -16.84
CA THR A 93 -9.21 9.80 -16.04
C THR A 93 -10.20 10.55 -15.14
N PHE A 94 -11.51 10.43 -15.40
CA PHE A 94 -12.56 11.02 -14.58
C PHE A 94 -13.11 10.07 -13.50
N ASP A 95 -12.95 8.76 -13.69
CA ASP A 95 -13.47 7.72 -12.77
C ASP A 95 -12.40 7.20 -11.79
N GLY A 96 -11.12 7.52 -12.02
CA GLY A 96 -9.96 7.05 -11.27
C GLY A 96 -9.60 7.86 -10.04
#